data_AF-A0A8C2SY50-F1
#
_entry.id   AF-A0A8C2SY50-F1
#
_cell.length_a   1.000
_cell.length_b   1.000
_cell.length_c   1.000
_cell.angle_alpha   90.00
_cell.angle_beta   90.00
_cell.angle_gamma   90.00
#
_symmetry.space_group_name_H-M   'P 1'
#
loop_
_entity.id
_entity.type
_entity.pdbx_description
1 polymer ?
#
loop_
_entity_poly.entity_id
_entity_poly.type
_entity_poly.pdbx_seq_one_letter_code
_entity_poly.pdbx_strand_id
1 'polypeptide(L)'
;MKITRQKHAKKNMGFYKHNFQFREPFQVLLDGTFCQAALRNKIQIREQLPGYLGGATQLCTTRCILKELESLGKALYGAKLIAQSFQVRSCSHHKDPVSGSACLLSMIEEGNPHHFFVATQDQDLANKVKKKAGVPLLFIIQNTMVLDKPSPKSLAFVQTLQTSQLVPEHQKQSIVQLKEKEGLAKQEGEKRRKRKRAGGPNPLSCLKKKKKTQESQKAAGKKKRRRKRIRVKTEAVKSVQKIETE
;
A
#
# COMPACT_ATOMS: atom_id res chain seq x y z
N MET A 1 8.67 6.03 15.23
CA MET A 1 8.34 5.04 14.16
C MET A 1 7.32 3.97 14.56
N LYS A 2 7.25 3.47 15.81
CA LYS A 2 6.21 2.49 16.22
C LYS A 2 4.78 3.07 16.29
N ILE A 3 4.65 4.30 16.81
CA ILE A 3 3.38 5.02 16.97
C ILE A 3 2.71 5.29 15.61
N THR A 4 3.48 5.63 14.57
CA THR A 4 2.94 5.90 13.23
C THR A 4 2.37 4.64 12.57
N ARG A 5 3.01 3.49 12.76
CA ARG A 5 2.51 2.19 12.26
C ARG A 5 1.18 1.81 12.91
N GLN A 6 1.06 1.94 14.24
CA GLN A 6 -0.20 1.67 14.94
C GLN A 6 -1.29 2.68 14.53
N LYS A 7 -0.94 3.95 14.36
CA LYS A 7 -1.88 4.98 13.86
C LYS A 7 -2.42 4.64 12.47
N HIS A 8 -1.57 4.18 11.55
CA HIS A 8 -2.01 3.74 10.22
C HIS A 8 -2.91 2.50 10.29
N ALA A 9 -2.54 1.50 11.10
CA ALA A 9 -3.36 0.31 11.29
C ALA A 9 -4.73 0.67 11.86
N LYS A 10 -4.79 1.53 12.90
CA LYS A 10 -6.06 2.02 13.48
C LYS A 10 -6.91 2.75 12.46
N LYS A 11 -6.31 3.60 11.61
CA LYS A 11 -7.01 4.30 10.53
C LYS A 11 -7.60 3.31 9.50
N ASN A 12 -6.79 2.36 9.03
CA ASN A 12 -7.22 1.37 8.05
C ASN A 12 -8.27 0.42 8.63
N MET A 13 -8.11 0.02 9.89
CA MET A 13 -9.09 -0.80 10.60
C MET A 13 -10.43 -0.05 10.76
N GLY A 14 -10.40 1.24 11.12
CA GLY A 14 -11.60 2.07 11.15
C GLY A 14 -12.34 2.08 9.81
N PHE A 15 -11.60 2.19 8.69
CA PHE A 15 -12.20 2.11 7.36
C PHE A 15 -12.95 0.79 7.12
N TYR A 16 -12.39 -0.35 7.51
CA TYR A 16 -13.06 -1.65 7.34
C TYR A 16 -14.21 -1.87 8.32
N LYS A 17 -14.08 -1.44 9.58
CA LYS A 17 -15.14 -1.49 10.59
C LYS A 17 -16.38 -0.70 10.15
N HIS A 18 -16.20 0.53 9.67
CA HIS A 18 -17.31 1.41 9.31
C HIS A 18 -17.95 1.08 7.97
N ASN A 19 -17.16 0.76 6.94
CA ASN A 19 -17.69 0.61 5.59
C ASN A 19 -18.02 -0.84 5.20
N PHE A 20 -17.30 -1.81 5.76
CA PHE A 20 -17.45 -3.24 5.45
C PHE A 20 -17.88 -4.06 6.68
N GLN A 21 -18.34 -3.39 7.74
CA GLN A 21 -18.94 -4.02 8.93
C GLN A 21 -18.09 -5.10 9.61
N PHE A 22 -16.76 -4.95 9.58
CA PHE A 22 -15.85 -5.87 10.27
C PHE A 22 -16.07 -5.83 11.79
N ARG A 23 -16.24 -7.01 12.40
CA ARG A 23 -16.47 -7.19 13.84
C ARG A 23 -15.39 -8.08 14.45
N GLU A 24 -15.23 -7.94 15.77
CA GLU A 24 -14.36 -8.78 16.55
C GLU A 24 -15.08 -10.10 16.90
N PRO A 25 -14.37 -11.25 16.96
CA PRO A 25 -12.94 -11.41 16.70
C PRO A 25 -12.59 -11.35 15.20
N PHE A 26 -11.52 -10.63 14.84
CA PHE A 26 -11.08 -10.53 13.45
C PHE A 26 -10.52 -11.86 12.97
N GLN A 27 -11.14 -12.41 11.92
CA GLN A 27 -10.74 -13.69 11.35
C GLN A 27 -9.62 -13.47 10.33
N VAL A 28 -8.46 -14.08 10.56
CA VAL A 28 -7.28 -13.90 9.70
C VAL A 28 -6.90 -15.23 9.09
N LEU A 29 -7.05 -15.33 7.77
CA LEU A 29 -6.60 -16.48 6.98
C LEU A 29 -5.11 -16.36 6.70
N LEU A 30 -4.35 -17.33 7.22
CA LEU A 30 -2.90 -17.41 7.11
C LEU A 30 -2.50 -18.32 5.94
N ASP A 31 -1.69 -17.76 5.05
CA ASP A 31 -1.02 -18.47 3.97
C ASP A 31 0.30 -19.12 4.44
N GLY A 32 0.72 -20.19 3.76
CA GLY A 32 1.96 -20.90 4.06
C GLY A 32 3.20 -20.01 3.94
N THR A 33 3.21 -19.13 2.93
CA THR A 33 4.30 -18.15 2.71
C THR A 33 4.42 -17.15 3.87
N PHE A 34 3.28 -16.75 4.46
CA PHE A 34 3.24 -15.84 5.60
C PHE A 34 3.76 -16.53 6.87
N CYS A 35 3.37 -17.77 7.12
CA CYS A 35 3.89 -18.58 8.23
C CYS A 35 5.41 -18.77 8.12
N GLN A 36 5.93 -19.05 6.92
CA GLN A 36 7.37 -19.16 6.69
C GLN A 36 8.10 -17.84 6.93
N ALA A 37 7.55 -16.73 6.47
CA ALA A 37 8.12 -15.41 6.73
C ALA A 37 8.08 -15.03 8.22
N ALA A 38 7.03 -15.41 8.93
CA ALA A 38 6.94 -15.20 10.38
C ALA A 38 8.01 -16.00 11.13
N LEU A 39 8.23 -17.27 10.74
CA LEU A 39 9.28 -18.10 11.30
C LEU A 39 10.66 -17.51 11.06
N ARG A 40 10.97 -17.09 9.82
CA ARG A 40 12.26 -16.49 9.46
C ARG A 40 12.56 -15.23 10.27
N ASN A 41 11.55 -14.40 10.51
CA ASN A 41 11.70 -13.14 11.23
C ASN A 41 11.44 -13.26 12.75
N LYS A 42 11.21 -14.48 13.26
CA LYS A 42 10.92 -14.79 14.67
C LYS A 42 9.73 -13.97 15.20
N ILE A 43 8.67 -13.86 14.39
CA ILE A 43 7.46 -13.11 14.74
C ILE A 43 6.44 -14.06 15.36
N GLN A 44 6.04 -13.80 16.61
CA GLN A 44 4.94 -14.50 17.26
C GLN A 44 3.60 -13.90 16.82
N ILE A 45 2.96 -14.53 15.84
CA ILE A 45 1.72 -14.03 15.21
C ILE A 45 0.59 -13.89 16.26
N ARG A 46 0.41 -14.91 17.12
CA ARG A 46 -0.68 -14.97 18.11
C ARG A 46 -0.64 -13.83 19.12
N GLU A 47 0.54 -13.41 19.54
CA GLU A 47 0.73 -12.36 20.55
C GLU A 47 0.73 -10.97 19.92
N GLN A 48 1.40 -10.80 18.79
CA GLN A 48 1.59 -9.48 18.20
C GLN A 48 0.38 -8.98 17.40
N LEU A 49 -0.43 -9.87 16.82
CA LEU A 49 -1.51 -9.48 15.93
C LEU A 49 -2.70 -8.80 16.64
N PRO A 50 -3.21 -9.29 17.80
CA PRO A 50 -4.26 -8.61 18.55
C PRO A 50 -3.88 -7.18 18.95
N GLY A 51 -2.67 -6.99 19.47
CA GLY A 51 -2.16 -5.67 19.85
C GLY A 51 -1.92 -4.73 18.66
N TYR A 52 -1.69 -5.29 17.46
CA TYR A 52 -1.51 -4.49 16.25
C TYR A 52 -2.83 -4.06 15.61
N LEU A 53 -3.83 -4.97 15.55
CA LEU A 53 -5.15 -4.68 15.00
C LEU A 53 -6.05 -3.93 15.99
N GLY A 54 -5.70 -3.95 17.28
CA GLY A 54 -6.44 -3.25 18.33
C GLY A 54 -7.78 -3.92 18.65
N GLY A 55 -7.80 -5.25 18.67
CA GLY A 55 -8.97 -6.07 18.96
C GLY A 55 -8.65 -7.56 18.96
N ALA A 56 -9.59 -8.39 19.40
CA ALA A 56 -9.39 -9.84 19.42
C ALA A 56 -9.22 -10.41 18.00
N THR A 57 -8.30 -11.36 17.81
CA THR A 57 -8.05 -11.98 16.49
C THR A 57 -8.15 -13.49 16.56
N GLN A 58 -8.82 -14.08 15.57
CA GLN A 58 -8.95 -15.51 15.37
C GLN A 58 -8.10 -15.91 14.17
N LEU A 59 -6.95 -16.52 14.45
CA LEU A 59 -6.03 -17.00 13.44
C LEU A 59 -6.53 -18.31 12.86
N CYS A 60 -6.66 -18.36 11.54
CA CYS A 60 -7.21 -19.48 10.81
C CYS A 60 -6.27 -19.90 9.66
N THR A 61 -6.25 -21.18 9.34
CA THR A 61 -5.67 -21.71 8.10
C THR A 61 -6.68 -22.65 7.41
N THR A 62 -6.32 -23.23 6.27
CA THR A 62 -7.18 -24.17 5.53
C THR A 62 -6.50 -25.51 5.36
N ARG A 63 -7.30 -26.57 5.15
CA ARG A 63 -6.77 -27.91 4.87
C ARG A 63 -5.92 -27.95 3.60
N CYS A 64 -6.27 -27.15 2.59
CA CYS A 64 -5.49 -27.05 1.35
C CYS A 64 -4.08 -26.52 1.61
N ILE A 65 -3.95 -25.46 2.42
CA ILE A 65 -2.65 -24.87 2.77
C ILE A 65 -1.81 -25.85 3.58
N LEU A 66 -2.42 -26.61 4.49
CA LEU A 66 -1.72 -27.65 5.25
C LEU A 66 -1.17 -28.76 4.33
N LYS A 67 -1.97 -29.21 3.36
CA LYS A 67 -1.55 -30.21 2.36
C LYS A 67 -0.50 -29.69 1.39
N GLU A 68 -0.56 -28.42 1.01
CA GLU A 68 0.46 -27.76 0.20
C GLU A 68 1.80 -27.64 0.96
N LEU A 69 1.76 -27.26 2.23
CA LEU A 69 2.95 -27.23 3.07
C LEU A 69 3.53 -28.63 3.31
N GLU A 70 2.68 -29.66 3.32
CA GLU A 70 3.10 -31.06 3.36
C GLU A 70 3.81 -31.50 2.10
N SER A 71 3.29 -31.15 0.92
CA SER A 71 3.88 -31.54 -0.37
C SER A 71 5.23 -30.86 -0.63
N LEU A 72 5.42 -29.63 -0.12
CA LEU A 72 6.68 -28.89 -0.19
C LEU A 72 7.77 -29.44 0.75
N GLY A 73 7.43 -30.39 1.64
CA GLY A 73 8.37 -31.21 2.37
C GLY A 73 9.12 -30.51 3.51
N LYS A 74 10.34 -31.00 3.80
CA LYS A 74 11.11 -30.65 5.01
C LYS A 74 11.48 -29.17 5.11
N ALA A 75 11.64 -28.48 3.99
CA ALA A 75 12.04 -27.08 3.96
C ALA A 75 11.02 -26.13 4.62
N LEU A 76 9.73 -26.47 4.54
CA LEU A 76 8.63 -25.68 5.10
C LEU A 76 7.95 -26.35 6.31
N TYR A 77 8.60 -27.35 6.91
CA TYR A 77 8.07 -28.07 8.06
C TYR A 77 7.76 -27.15 9.24
N GLY A 78 8.63 -26.16 9.51
CA GLY A 78 8.38 -25.16 10.55
C GLY A 78 7.15 -24.29 10.28
N ALA A 79 6.93 -23.87 9.02
CA ALA A 79 5.72 -23.15 8.63
C ALA A 79 4.46 -24.01 8.78
N LYS A 80 4.56 -25.30 8.44
CA LYS A 80 3.47 -26.29 8.65
C LYS A 80 3.10 -26.36 10.13
N LEU A 81 4.07 -26.51 11.03
CA LEU A 81 3.82 -26.63 12.47
C LEU A 81 3.13 -25.37 13.03
N ILE A 82 3.58 -24.18 12.58
CA ILE A 82 2.92 -22.92 12.92
C ILE A 82 1.49 -22.90 12.40
N ALA A 83 1.26 -23.26 11.13
CA ALA A 83 -0.08 -23.28 10.54
C ALA A 83 -1.02 -24.27 11.27
N GLN A 84 -0.53 -25.44 11.66
CA GLN A 84 -1.28 -26.46 12.40
C GLN A 84 -1.68 -26.01 13.81
N SER A 85 -0.93 -25.08 14.42
CA SER A 85 -1.28 -24.52 15.73
C SER A 85 -2.52 -23.61 15.71
N PHE A 86 -2.95 -23.19 14.52
CA PHE A 86 -4.09 -22.30 14.33
C PHE A 86 -5.35 -23.06 13.91
N GLN A 87 -6.50 -22.39 13.99
CA GLN A 87 -7.76 -23.05 13.69
C GLN A 87 -7.88 -23.40 12.22
N VAL A 88 -8.23 -24.64 11.92
CA VAL A 88 -8.44 -25.09 10.53
C VAL A 88 -9.89 -24.81 10.12
N ARG A 89 -10.08 -23.93 9.14
CA ARG A 89 -11.37 -23.68 8.52
C ARG A 89 -11.65 -24.70 7.41
N SER A 90 -12.91 -25.12 7.33
CA SER A 90 -13.40 -25.96 6.24
C SER A 90 -13.53 -25.12 4.96
N CYS A 91 -12.88 -25.57 3.89
CA CYS A 91 -13.04 -25.05 2.54
C CYS A 91 -13.85 -26.04 1.70
N SER A 92 -14.41 -25.60 0.58
CA SER A 92 -15.13 -26.42 -0.40
C SER A 92 -14.29 -27.58 -0.96
N HIS A 93 -12.97 -27.42 -1.00
CA HIS A 93 -11.99 -28.35 -1.56
C HIS A 93 -11.59 -29.50 -0.64
N HIS A 94 -12.55 -30.08 0.11
CA HIS A 94 -12.22 -31.13 1.08
C HIS A 94 -11.75 -32.43 0.39
N LYS A 95 -12.40 -32.80 -0.72
CA LYS A 95 -12.12 -34.03 -1.47
C LYS A 95 -10.85 -33.87 -2.29
N ASP A 96 -10.82 -32.87 -3.16
CA ASP A 96 -9.70 -32.57 -4.06
C ASP A 96 -8.98 -31.29 -3.61
N PRO A 97 -7.85 -31.42 -2.89
CA PRO A 97 -7.14 -30.27 -2.39
C PRO A 97 -6.47 -29.50 -3.53
N VAL A 98 -6.76 -28.21 -3.60
CA VAL A 98 -6.18 -27.27 -4.57
C VAL A 98 -5.01 -26.50 -3.94
N SER A 99 -4.33 -25.67 -4.73
CA SER A 99 -3.30 -24.77 -4.19
C SER A 99 -3.87 -23.83 -3.12
N GLY A 100 -3.06 -23.47 -2.13
CA GLY A 100 -3.48 -22.59 -1.04
C GLY A 100 -3.96 -21.23 -1.54
N SER A 101 -3.32 -20.69 -2.58
CA SER A 101 -3.73 -19.44 -3.22
C SER A 101 -5.13 -19.53 -3.85
N ALA A 102 -5.44 -20.60 -4.58
CA ALA A 102 -6.77 -20.83 -5.14
C ALA A 102 -7.82 -21.04 -4.05
N CYS A 103 -7.47 -21.80 -3.00
CA CYS A 103 -8.34 -22.03 -1.86
C CYS A 103 -8.70 -20.71 -1.14
N LEU A 104 -7.72 -19.86 -0.85
CA LEU A 104 -7.97 -18.56 -0.20
C LEU A 104 -8.83 -17.64 -1.07
N LEU A 105 -8.64 -17.67 -2.39
CA LEU A 105 -9.47 -16.87 -3.30
C LEU A 105 -10.93 -17.32 -3.32
N SER A 106 -11.19 -18.63 -3.26
CA SER A 106 -12.54 -19.19 -3.19
C SER A 106 -13.26 -18.84 -1.87
N MET A 107 -12.54 -18.80 -0.74
CA MET A 107 -13.13 -18.44 0.55
C MET A 107 -13.58 -16.97 0.63
N ILE A 108 -13.07 -16.15 -0.28
CA ILE A 108 -13.29 -14.71 -0.35
C ILE A 108 -13.97 -14.38 -1.69
N GLU A 109 -14.57 -15.37 -2.35
CA GLU A 109 -15.54 -15.07 -3.40
C GLU A 109 -16.74 -14.33 -2.84
N GLU A 110 -17.50 -13.70 -3.75
CA GLU A 110 -18.74 -12.99 -3.40
C GLU A 110 -18.58 -11.81 -2.43
N GLY A 111 -17.43 -11.13 -2.47
CA GLY A 111 -17.25 -9.90 -1.70
C GLY A 111 -16.96 -10.13 -0.20
N ASN A 112 -16.37 -11.29 0.15
CA ASN A 112 -15.89 -11.60 1.49
C ASN A 112 -17.00 -11.70 2.56
N PRO A 113 -17.95 -12.64 2.42
CA PRO A 113 -19.13 -12.75 3.29
C PRO A 113 -18.77 -12.96 4.77
N HIS A 114 -17.66 -13.63 5.04
CA HIS A 114 -17.19 -13.95 6.39
C HIS A 114 -16.21 -12.92 6.97
N HIS A 115 -15.95 -11.82 6.25
CA HIS A 115 -15.07 -10.74 6.69
C HIS A 115 -13.66 -11.23 7.09
N PHE A 116 -13.05 -12.06 6.22
CA PHE A 116 -11.69 -12.52 6.41
C PHE A 116 -10.66 -11.41 6.10
N PHE A 117 -9.61 -11.38 6.90
CA PHE A 117 -8.32 -10.78 6.54
C PHE A 117 -7.49 -11.85 5.85
N VAL A 118 -6.70 -11.46 4.85
CA VAL A 118 -5.74 -12.36 4.19
C VAL A 118 -4.34 -11.98 4.61
N ALA A 119 -3.58 -12.92 5.15
CA ALA A 119 -2.17 -12.75 5.45
C ALA A 119 -1.33 -13.60 4.50
N THR A 120 -0.64 -12.96 3.56
CA THR A 120 0.18 -13.62 2.55
C THR A 120 1.44 -12.81 2.23
N GLN A 121 2.49 -13.51 1.78
CA GLN A 121 3.69 -12.91 1.20
C GLN A 121 3.79 -13.16 -0.31
N ASP A 122 2.85 -13.91 -0.89
CA ASP A 122 2.77 -14.11 -2.33
C ASP A 122 2.20 -12.85 -3.02
N GLN A 123 2.96 -12.32 -3.97
CA GLN A 123 2.58 -11.13 -4.72
C GLN A 123 1.41 -11.40 -5.66
N ASP A 124 1.32 -12.59 -6.25
CA ASP A 124 0.25 -12.93 -7.19
C ASP A 124 -1.09 -13.05 -6.47
N LEU A 125 -1.10 -13.75 -5.34
CA LEU A 125 -2.27 -13.80 -4.46
C LEU A 125 -2.64 -12.40 -3.96
N ALA A 126 -1.67 -11.62 -3.47
CA ALA A 126 -1.94 -10.26 -2.98
C ALA A 126 -2.56 -9.37 -4.08
N ASN A 127 -2.06 -9.44 -5.31
CA ASN A 127 -2.60 -8.69 -6.44
C ASN A 127 -4.04 -9.11 -6.79
N LYS A 128 -4.34 -10.42 -6.74
CA LYS A 128 -5.69 -10.94 -6.95
C LYS A 128 -6.64 -10.49 -5.83
N VAL A 129 -6.19 -10.49 -4.58
CA VAL A 129 -7.00 -10.01 -3.45
C VAL A 129 -7.22 -8.50 -3.53
N LYS A 130 -6.23 -7.69 -3.94
CA LYS A 130 -6.40 -6.24 -4.17
C LYS A 130 -7.45 -5.91 -5.24
N LYS A 131 -7.70 -6.85 -6.17
CA LYS A 131 -8.78 -6.73 -7.17
C LYS A 131 -10.17 -6.98 -6.59
N LYS A 132 -10.30 -7.47 -5.35
CA LYS A 132 -11.56 -7.57 -4.63
C LYS A 132 -11.73 -6.35 -3.70
N ALA A 133 -12.96 -5.88 -3.55
CA ALA A 133 -13.29 -4.83 -2.59
C ALA A 133 -13.57 -5.45 -1.21
N GLY A 134 -13.23 -4.74 -0.13
CA GLY A 134 -13.58 -5.17 1.24
C GLY A 134 -12.71 -6.28 1.82
N VAL A 135 -11.54 -6.55 1.23
CA VAL A 135 -10.61 -7.58 1.74
C VAL A 135 -9.33 -6.92 2.27
N PRO A 136 -9.12 -6.90 3.59
CA PRO A 136 -7.88 -6.41 4.17
C PRO A 136 -6.73 -7.40 3.94
N LEU A 137 -5.57 -6.86 3.59
CA LEU A 137 -4.34 -7.63 3.34
C LEU A 137 -3.29 -7.35 4.42
N LEU A 138 -2.70 -8.41 4.94
CA LEU A 138 -1.59 -8.39 5.90
C LEU A 138 -0.35 -9.00 5.23
N PHE A 139 0.78 -8.34 5.43
CA PHE A 139 2.09 -8.80 4.95
C PHE A 139 3.16 -8.59 6.02
N ILE A 140 4.33 -9.20 5.86
CA ILE A 140 5.47 -9.00 6.75
C ILE A 140 6.53 -8.19 6.02
N ILE A 141 6.89 -7.03 6.56
CA ILE A 141 8.08 -6.28 6.12
C ILE A 141 9.10 -6.32 7.25
N GLN A 142 10.28 -6.85 6.93
CA GLN A 142 11.36 -7.06 7.89
C GLN A 142 10.85 -7.86 9.10
N ASN A 143 10.86 -7.28 10.30
CA ASN A 143 10.47 -7.96 11.53
C ASN A 143 9.06 -7.54 12.01
N THR A 144 8.22 -6.97 11.15
CA THR A 144 6.90 -6.47 11.56
C THR A 144 5.79 -6.84 10.57
N MET A 145 4.64 -7.22 11.12
CA MET A 145 3.41 -7.39 10.33
C MET A 145 2.82 -6.02 9.99
N VAL A 146 2.30 -5.84 8.79
CA VAL A 146 1.73 -4.55 8.36
C VAL A 146 0.42 -4.81 7.64
N LEU A 147 -0.61 -4.05 8.03
CA LEU A 147 -1.90 -3.99 7.36
C LEU A 147 -1.80 -3.04 6.19
N ASP A 148 -2.07 -3.53 4.98
CA ASP A 148 -2.05 -2.72 3.77
C ASP A 148 -3.10 -1.61 3.84
N LYS A 149 -2.89 -0.57 3.04
CA LYS A 149 -3.90 0.44 2.80
C LYS A 149 -5.10 -0.20 2.07
N PRO A 150 -6.32 0.30 2.28
CA PRO A 150 -7.47 -0.14 1.53
C PRO A 150 -7.21 -0.13 0.03
N SER A 151 -7.63 -1.21 -0.65
CA SER A 151 -7.43 -1.33 -2.09
C SER A 151 -8.13 -0.17 -2.82
N PRO A 152 -7.60 0.29 -3.98
CA PRO A 152 -8.27 1.33 -4.76
C PRO A 152 -9.72 0.98 -5.11
N LYS A 153 -10.00 -0.32 -5.31
CA LYS A 153 -11.37 -0.82 -5.53
C LYS A 153 -12.24 -0.72 -4.29
N SER A 154 -11.71 -1.03 -3.10
CA SER A 154 -12.45 -0.83 -1.85
C SER A 154 -12.80 0.64 -1.64
N LEU A 155 -11.86 1.56 -1.93
CA LEU A 155 -12.11 2.99 -1.86
C LEU A 155 -13.16 3.45 -2.86
N ALA A 156 -13.07 2.99 -4.11
CA ALA A 156 -14.04 3.31 -5.16
C ALA A 156 -15.44 2.81 -4.79
N PHE A 157 -15.55 1.58 -4.28
CA PHE A 157 -16.81 1.00 -3.80
C PHE A 157 -17.46 1.86 -2.71
N VAL A 158 -16.69 2.26 -1.70
CA VAL A 158 -17.19 3.14 -0.63
C VAL A 158 -17.59 4.51 -1.17
N GLN A 159 -16.82 5.09 -2.09
CA GLN A 159 -17.18 6.35 -2.73
C GLN A 159 -18.48 6.26 -3.53
N THR A 160 -18.71 5.15 -4.24
CA THR A 160 -19.97 4.92 -4.97
C THR A 160 -21.16 4.75 -4.02
N LEU A 161 -20.98 4.05 -2.90
CA LEU A 161 -22.00 3.91 -1.86
C LEU A 161 -22.32 5.25 -1.19
N GLN A 162 -21.30 6.02 -0.84
CA GLN A 162 -21.49 7.35 -0.24
C GLN A 162 -22.20 8.31 -1.22
N THR A 163 -21.81 8.31 -2.48
CA THR A 163 -22.42 9.20 -3.50
C THR A 163 -23.85 8.80 -3.80
N SER A 164 -24.19 7.50 -3.76
CA SER A 164 -25.56 7.04 -3.95
C SER A 164 -26.45 7.34 -2.75
N GLN A 165 -25.93 7.20 -1.53
CA GLN A 165 -26.70 7.43 -0.32
C GLN A 165 -26.86 8.92 0.04
N LEU A 166 -25.85 9.76 -0.24
CA LEU A 166 -25.86 11.17 0.14
C LEU A 166 -26.52 12.09 -0.89
N VAL A 167 -26.55 11.70 -2.17
CA VAL A 167 -27.07 12.55 -3.25
C VAL A 167 -28.23 11.83 -3.93
N PRO A 168 -29.47 12.28 -3.73
CA PRO A 168 -30.62 11.82 -4.50
C PRO A 168 -30.39 11.93 -6.01
N GLU A 169 -30.97 11.02 -6.81
CA GLU A 169 -30.69 10.94 -8.25
C GLU A 169 -31.00 12.24 -9.02
N HIS A 170 -32.07 12.94 -8.64
CA HIS A 170 -32.43 14.24 -9.22
C HIS A 170 -31.33 15.29 -9.02
N GLN A 171 -30.70 15.33 -7.84
CA GLN A 171 -29.59 16.26 -7.58
C GLN A 171 -28.35 15.91 -8.38
N LYS A 172 -28.10 14.62 -8.67
CA LYS A 172 -27.00 14.22 -9.55
C LYS A 172 -27.19 14.79 -10.96
N GLN A 173 -28.40 14.69 -11.50
CA GLN A 173 -28.74 15.24 -12.83
C GLN A 173 -28.58 16.76 -12.86
N SER A 174 -29.09 17.47 -11.84
CA SER A 174 -28.90 18.92 -11.73
C SER A 174 -27.43 19.33 -11.61
N ILE A 175 -26.62 18.59 -10.85
CA ILE A 175 -25.17 18.86 -10.71
C ILE A 175 -24.45 18.67 -12.06
N VAL A 176 -24.82 17.65 -12.85
CA VAL A 176 -24.24 17.44 -14.18
C VAL A 176 -24.60 18.58 -15.12
N GLN A 177 -25.90 18.93 -15.20
CA GLN A 177 -26.37 20.05 -16.02
C GLN A 177 -25.72 21.39 -15.62
N LEU A 178 -25.55 21.65 -14.31
CA LEU A 178 -24.88 22.85 -13.82
C LEU A 178 -23.39 22.84 -14.18
N LYS A 179 -22.71 21.70 -14.08
CA LYS A 179 -21.30 21.59 -14.50
C LYS A 179 -21.10 21.81 -15.99
N GLU A 180 -22.05 21.39 -16.82
CA GLU A 180 -22.06 21.65 -18.26
C GLU A 180 -22.29 23.12 -18.57
N LYS A 181 -23.30 23.74 -17.93
CA LYS A 181 -23.61 25.17 -18.08
C LYS A 181 -22.45 26.08 -17.63
N GLU A 182 -21.77 25.72 -16.55
CA GLU A 182 -20.62 26.45 -15.99
C GLU A 182 -19.29 26.12 -16.71
N GLY A 183 -19.30 25.27 -17.74
CA GLY A 183 -18.08 24.89 -18.47
C GLY A 183 -17.05 24.11 -17.64
N LEU A 184 -17.47 23.53 -16.50
CA LEU A 184 -16.66 22.72 -15.59
C LEU A 184 -16.65 21.23 -15.97
N ALA A 185 -17.39 20.85 -17.01
CA ALA A 185 -17.30 19.53 -17.61
C ALA A 185 -15.86 19.25 -18.03
N LYS A 186 -15.27 18.16 -17.51
CA LYS A 186 -13.92 17.74 -17.89
C LYS A 186 -13.94 17.35 -19.37
N GLN A 187 -13.49 18.24 -20.23
CA GLN A 187 -13.02 17.83 -21.56
C GLN A 187 -11.82 16.90 -21.34
N GLU A 188 -11.84 15.70 -21.92
CA GLU A 188 -10.72 14.75 -21.88
C GLU A 188 -9.47 15.24 -22.65
N GLY A 189 -9.44 16.50 -23.07
CA GLY A 189 -8.33 17.18 -23.71
C GLY A 189 -7.33 17.77 -22.71
N GLU A 190 -6.09 17.26 -22.80
CA GLU A 190 -4.83 17.83 -22.32
C GLU A 190 -4.83 18.62 -20.99
N LYS A 191 -4.22 18.00 -19.97
CA LYS A 191 -3.77 18.69 -18.75
C LYS A 191 -2.85 19.86 -19.14
N ARG A 192 -3.40 21.08 -19.23
CA ARG A 192 -2.61 22.31 -19.39
C ARG A 192 -1.54 22.33 -18.30
N ARG A 193 -0.27 22.23 -18.71
CA ARG A 193 0.88 22.34 -17.81
C ARG A 193 0.76 23.68 -17.08
N LYS A 194 0.58 23.65 -15.75
CA LYS A 194 0.60 24.86 -14.94
C LYS A 194 1.93 25.58 -15.20
N ARG A 195 1.87 26.79 -15.75
CA ARG A 195 3.05 27.65 -15.90
C ARG A 195 3.70 27.79 -14.52
N LYS A 196 5.00 27.50 -14.43
CA LYS A 196 5.78 27.77 -13.22
C LYS A 196 5.71 29.27 -12.96
N ARG A 197 4.99 29.68 -11.92
CA ARG A 197 5.05 31.05 -11.44
C ARG A 197 6.46 31.28 -10.89
N ALA A 198 7.09 32.39 -11.24
CA ALA A 198 8.34 32.79 -10.61
C ALA A 198 8.08 32.89 -9.11
N GLY A 199 8.80 32.10 -8.31
CA GLY A 199 8.71 32.19 -6.86
C GLY A 199 9.16 33.58 -6.44
N GLY A 200 8.24 34.36 -5.87
CA GLY A 200 8.63 35.59 -5.18
C GLY A 200 9.63 35.25 -4.07
N PRO A 201 10.52 36.18 -3.70
CA PRO A 201 11.41 35.99 -2.56
C PRO A 201 10.61 35.57 -1.34
N ASN A 202 11.13 34.58 -0.60
CA ASN A 202 10.53 34.12 0.64
C ASN A 202 10.28 35.35 1.56
N PRO A 203 9.05 35.60 2.05
CA PRO A 203 8.73 36.78 2.84
C PRO A 203 9.56 36.95 4.13
N LEU A 204 10.31 35.91 4.54
CA LEU A 204 11.22 35.94 5.68
C LEU A 204 12.69 36.27 5.32
N SER A 205 13.05 36.45 4.03
CA SER A 205 14.44 36.66 3.58
C SER A 205 14.82 38.11 3.29
N CYS A 206 14.17 39.09 3.93
CA CYS A 206 14.62 40.48 3.93
C CYS A 206 15.79 40.67 4.91
N LEU A 207 16.95 40.09 4.60
CA LEU A 207 18.18 40.45 5.31
C LEU A 207 18.48 41.93 5.04
N LYS A 208 18.58 42.72 6.12
CA LYS A 208 18.86 44.16 6.07
C LYS A 208 20.14 44.42 5.27
N LYS A 209 20.09 45.42 4.39
CA LYS A 209 21.22 45.92 3.59
C LYS A 209 22.33 46.36 4.56
N LYS A 210 23.47 45.66 4.58
CA LYS A 210 24.65 46.13 5.33
C LYS A 210 25.11 47.46 4.71
N LYS A 211 25.16 48.53 5.52
CA LYS A 211 25.81 49.80 5.14
C LYS A 211 27.28 49.51 4.81
N LYS A 212 27.75 50.01 3.66
CA LYS A 212 29.18 50.08 3.35
C LYS A 212 29.81 51.11 4.29
N THR A 213 30.66 50.65 5.20
CA THR A 213 31.69 51.53 5.79
C THR A 213 32.84 51.53 4.80
N GLN A 214 33.21 52.73 4.33
CA GLN A 214 34.45 52.95 3.59
C GLN A 214 35.61 52.88 4.58
N GLU A 215 36.62 52.07 4.30
CA GLU A 215 37.99 52.38 4.71
C GLU A 215 39.02 51.61 3.86
N SER A 216 39.86 52.41 3.22
CA SER A 216 41.31 52.31 2.97
C SER A 216 41.99 50.99 2.58
N GLN A 217 42.82 51.11 1.55
CA GLN A 217 43.73 50.10 0.97
C GLN A 217 44.82 49.62 1.95
N LYS A 218 45.17 48.32 1.89
CA LYS A 218 46.55 47.81 1.69
C LYS A 218 46.59 46.29 1.51
N ALA A 219 47.74 45.83 1.02
CA ALA A 219 47.93 44.68 0.14
C ALA A 219 48.21 43.31 0.83
N ALA A 220 48.33 42.31 -0.06
CA ALA A 220 49.00 41.01 0.07
C ALA A 220 48.22 39.80 0.63
N GLY A 221 48.22 38.72 -0.16
CA GLY A 221 48.35 37.37 0.38
C GLY A 221 47.24 36.34 0.13
N LYS A 222 47.47 35.50 -0.88
CA LYS A 222 47.17 34.04 -0.95
C LYS A 222 45.72 33.54 -1.17
N LYS A 223 45.55 33.04 -2.41
CA LYS A 223 45.00 31.73 -2.84
C LYS A 223 43.78 31.16 -2.08
N LYS A 224 42.67 30.95 -2.82
CA LYS A 224 41.99 29.63 -2.97
C LYS A 224 40.96 29.59 -4.12
N ARG A 225 41.36 28.89 -5.19
CA ARG A 225 40.60 28.08 -6.18
C ARG A 225 39.10 28.36 -6.41
N ARG A 226 38.79 28.96 -7.57
CA ARG A 226 37.50 28.79 -8.28
C ARG A 226 37.39 27.34 -8.79
N ARG A 227 36.44 26.55 -8.28
CA ARG A 227 35.95 25.37 -9.00
C ARG A 227 34.93 25.84 -10.04
N LYS A 228 35.34 25.84 -11.32
CA LYS A 228 34.43 25.88 -12.48
C LYS A 228 33.54 24.64 -12.43
N ARG A 229 32.22 24.79 -12.32
CA ARG A 229 31.30 23.75 -12.79
C ARG A 229 31.02 24.02 -14.26
N ILE A 230 31.71 23.26 -15.09
CA ILE A 230 31.49 23.17 -16.52
C ILE A 230 30.11 22.54 -16.74
N ARG A 231 29.24 23.27 -17.43
CA ARG A 231 28.06 22.72 -18.12
C ARG A 231 28.57 21.88 -19.27
N VAL A 232 28.36 20.56 -19.24
CA VAL A 232 28.44 19.76 -20.46
C VAL A 232 27.02 19.57 -20.97
N LYS A 233 26.80 20.05 -22.20
CA LYS A 233 25.57 19.92 -22.97
C LYS A 233 25.36 18.46 -23.34
N THR A 234 24.09 18.09 -23.35
CA THR A 234 23.53 16.84 -23.85
C THR A 234 23.67 16.75 -25.37
N GLU A 235 24.80 16.22 -25.84
CA GLU A 235 24.98 15.73 -27.22
C GLU A 235 25.87 14.48 -27.18
N ALA A 236 25.37 13.38 -26.62
CA ALA A 236 26.04 12.07 -26.66
C ALA A 236 25.08 10.89 -26.37
N VAL A 237 23.88 10.89 -26.96
CA VAL A 237 22.95 9.73 -26.90
C VAL A 237 22.48 9.33 -28.31
N LYS A 238 23.37 9.38 -29.31
CA LYS A 238 23.05 8.94 -30.68
C LYS A 238 24.10 8.08 -31.38
N SER A 239 25.05 7.47 -30.67
CA SER A 239 26.09 6.67 -31.34
C SER A 239 26.49 5.35 -30.67
N VAL A 240 25.62 4.72 -29.85
CA VAL A 240 25.93 3.37 -29.29
C VAL A 240 24.84 2.31 -29.55
N GLN A 241 23.77 2.63 -30.30
CA GLN A 241 22.83 1.60 -30.79
C GLN A 241 23.30 0.90 -32.09
N LYS A 242 24.61 0.67 -32.27
CA LYS A 242 25.15 0.03 -33.48
C LYS A 242 26.25 -1.02 -33.24
N ILE A 243 26.42 -1.58 -32.04
CA ILE A 243 27.45 -2.62 -31.79
C ILE A 243 26.91 -3.86 -31.02
N GLU A 244 25.61 -4.16 -31.08
CA GLU A 244 25.09 -5.44 -30.54
C GLU A 244 24.21 -6.19 -31.55
N THR A 245 24.60 -6.13 -32.82
CA THR A 245 24.19 -7.07 -33.86
C THR A 245 25.41 -7.46 -34.67
N GLU A 246 26.19 -8.38 -34.10
CA GLU A 246 26.95 -9.43 -34.77
C GLU A 246 27.08 -10.59 -33.77
#